data_AF-A0A485P5Q0-F1
#
_entry.id   AF-A0A485P5Q0-F1
#
_cell.length_a   1.000
_cell.length_b   1.000
_cell.length_c   1.000
_cell.angle_alpha   90.00
_cell.angle_beta   90.00
_cell.angle_gamma   90.00
#
_symmetry.space_group_name_H-M   'P 1'
#
loop_
_entity.id
_entity.type
_entity.pdbx_description
1 polymer ?
#
loop_
_entity_poly.entity_id
_entity_poly.type
_entity_poly.pdbx_seq_one_letter_code
_entity_poly.pdbx_strand_id
1 'polypeptide(L)' 'MTQTAWPGLSDLKGKARWDAWNQLKGTSKEDAIKAYINKVEDLKKKYGI' A
#
# COMPACT_ATOMS: atom_id res chain seq x y z
N MET A 1 1.04 15.75 -15.50
CA MET A 1 1.23 14.51 -14.74
C MET A 1 0.42 14.63 -13.45
N THR A 2 -0.80 14.06 -13.39
CA THR A 2 -1.66 14.21 -12.23
C THR A 2 -1.18 13.27 -11.13
N GLN A 3 -0.32 13.77 -10.25
CA GLN A 3 -0.13 13.20 -8.92
C GLN A 3 -1.54 12.99 -8.33
N THR A 4 -1.89 11.76 -7.94
CA THR A 4 -3.20 11.43 -7.36
C THR A 4 -3.56 12.48 -6.32
N ALA A 5 -4.66 13.21 -6.54
CA ALA A 5 -5.05 14.30 -5.64
C ALA A 5 -5.38 13.74 -4.27
N TRP A 6 -5.03 14.49 -3.21
CA TRP A 6 -5.38 14.11 -1.84
C TRP A 6 -6.90 13.94 -1.72
N PRO A 7 -7.39 12.75 -1.35
CA PRO A 7 -8.82 12.53 -1.17
C PRO A 7 -9.31 13.36 0.02
N GLY A 8 -10.35 14.17 -0.20
CA GLY A 8 -10.89 15.08 0.81
C GLY A 8 -11.23 14.35 2.13
N LEU A 9 -11.30 15.09 3.24
CA LEU A 9 -11.47 14.53 4.59
C LEU A 9 -12.73 13.67 4.78
N SER A 10 -13.73 13.79 3.91
CA SER A 10 -14.93 12.96 3.88
C SER A 10 -14.70 11.53 3.37
N ASP A 11 -13.63 11.29 2.61
CA ASP A 11 -13.24 9.95 2.14
C ASP A 11 -12.07 9.39 2.94
N LEU A 12 -12.37 8.91 4.15
CA LEU A 12 -11.39 8.30 5.05
C LEU A 12 -10.70 7.08 4.43
N LYS A 13 -11.42 6.31 3.60
CA LYS A 13 -10.89 5.09 2.96
C LYS A 13 -9.93 5.45 1.83
N GLY A 14 -10.28 6.43 1.01
CA GLY A 14 -9.38 7.00 0.01
C GLY A 14 -8.13 7.56 0.66
N LYS A 15 -8.29 8.34 1.74
CA LYS A 15 -7.16 8.93 2.48
C LYS A 15 -6.21 7.87 3.01
N ALA A 16 -6.72 6.85 3.69
CA ALA A 16 -5.87 5.78 4.21
C ALA A 16 -5.07 5.07 3.11
N ARG A 17 -5.69 4.82 1.95
CA ARG A 17 -5.00 4.22 0.78
C ARG A 17 -3.95 5.16 0.19
N TRP A 18 -4.28 6.44 0.06
CA TRP A 18 -3.40 7.45 -0.48
C TRP A 18 -2.17 7.66 0.41
N ASP A 19 -2.38 7.74 1.72
CA ASP A 19 -1.30 7.85 2.72
C ASP A 19 -0.41 6.61 2.69
N ALA A 20 -0.99 5.41 2.70
CA ALA A 20 -0.23 4.15 2.61
C ALA A 20 0.60 4.05 1.33
N TRP A 21 0.05 4.49 0.19
CA TRP A 21 0.80 4.54 -1.08
C TRP A 21 1.92 5.57 -1.02
N ASN A 22 1.65 6.76 -0.47
CA ASN A 22 2.66 7.82 -0.38
C ASN A 22 3.82 7.48 0.55
N GLN A 23 3.58 6.71 1.60
CA GLN A 23 4.64 6.21 2.48
C GLN A 23 5.64 5.29 1.75
N LEU A 24 5.23 4.68 0.64
CA LEU A 24 6.06 3.80 -0.18
C LEU A 24 6.70 4.52 -1.38
N LYS A 25 6.53 5.85 -1.50
CA LYS A 25 7.22 6.62 -2.54
C LYS A 25 8.73 6.59 -2.30
N GLY A 26 9.49 6.28 -3.35
CA GLY A 26 10.94 6.14 -3.29
C GLY A 26 11.41 4.72 -2.95
N THR A 27 10.50 3.79 -2.63
CA THR A 27 10.83 2.37 -2.56
C THR A 27 11.12 1.83 -3.97
N SER A 28 12.25 1.16 -4.13
CA SER A 28 12.59 0.47 -5.38
C SER A 28 11.56 -0.61 -5.69
N LYS A 29 11.34 -0.86 -6.99
CA LYS A 29 10.39 -1.88 -7.45
C LYS A 29 10.69 -3.26 -6.84
N GLU A 30 11.95 -3.61 -6.71
CA GLU A 30 12.41 -4.87 -6.14
C GLU A 30 12.06 -5.02 -4.66
N ASP A 31 12.26 -3.96 -3.87
CA ASP A 31 11.91 -3.96 -2.44
C ASP A 31 10.40 -4.00 -2.23
N ALA A 32 9.64 -3.30 -3.07
CA ALA A 32 8.17 -3.35 -3.04
C ALA A 32 7.64 -4.78 -3.33
N ILE A 33 8.25 -5.48 -4.28
CA ILE A 33 7.88 -6.87 -4.61
C ILE A 33 8.21 -7.81 -3.45
N LYS A 34 9.41 -7.69 -2.85
CA LYS A 34 9.79 -8.50 -1.69
C LYS A 34 8.84 -8.29 -0.51
N ALA A 35 8.51 -7.04 -0.20
CA ALA A 35 7.56 -6.69 0.85
C ALA A 35 6.17 -7.27 0.58
N TYR A 36 5.71 -7.24 -0.68
CA TYR A 36 4.44 -7.83 -1.08
C TYR A 36 4.41 -9.36 -0.88
N ILE A 37 5.44 -10.07 -1.35
CA ILE A 37 5.54 -11.54 -1.21
C ILE A 37 5.52 -11.92 0.27
N ASN A 38 6.35 -11.27 1.09
CA ASN A 38 6.39 -11.51 2.53
C ASN A 38 5.03 -11.28 3.18
N LYS A 39 4.30 -10.24 2.75
CA LYS A 39 2.97 -9.95 3.28
C LYS A 39 1.94 -11.01 2.90
N VAL A 40 1.98 -11.50 1.66
CA VAL A 40 1.09 -12.57 1.21
C VAL A 40 1.36 -13.87 1.98
N GLU A 41 2.63 -14.23 2.20
CA GLU A 41 2.99 -15.41 2.97
C GLU A 41 2.56 -15.31 4.45
N ASP A 42 2.69 -14.13 5.07
CA ASP A 42 2.14 -13.85 6.41
C ASP A 42 0.62 -14.04 6.46
N LEU A 43 -0.10 -13.54 5.44
CA LEU A 43 -1.55 -13.67 5.36
C LEU A 43 -1.99 -15.12 5.16
N LYS A 44 -1.29 -15.89 4.31
CA LYS A 44 -1.55 -17.33 4.14
C LYS A 44 -1.38 -18.08 5.46
N LYS A 45 -0.29 -17.82 6.18
CA LYS A 45 -0.06 -18.43 7.52
C LYS A 45 -1.14 -18.05 8.52
N LYS A 46 -1.56 -16.78 8.52
CA LYS A 46 -2.54 -16.25 9.47
C LYS A 46 -3.95 -16.79 9.23
N TYR A 47 -4.35 -16.94 7.96
CA TYR A 47 -5.72 -17.30 7.58
C TYR A 47 -5.85 -18.73 7.04
N GLY A 48 -4.75 -19.49 6.95
CA GLY A 48 -4.76 -20.92 6.63
C GLY A 48 -5.31 -21.23 5.24
N ILE A 49 -4.80 -20.55 4.21
CA ILE A 49 -5.08 -20.85 2.79
C ILE A 49 -3.93 -21.65 2.20
#